data_AF-A0A2P6N3V4-F1
#
_entry.id   AF-A0A2P6N3V4-F1
#
_cell.length_a   1.000
_cell.length_b   1.000
_cell.length_c   1.000
_cell.angle_alpha   90.00
_cell.angle_beta   90.00
_cell.angle_gamma   90.00
#
_symmetry.space_group_name_H-M   'P 1'
#
loop_
_entity.id
_entity.type
_entity.pdbx_description
1 polymer ?
#
loop_
_entity_poly.entity_id
_entity_poly.type
_entity_poly.pdbx_seq_one_letter_code
_entity_poly.pdbx_strand_id
1 'polypeptide(L)'
;MNNLWSKTKTAAQQTKQKAMVKLGRAEETVDTSFNAERDKFNEYNTKLKKLKEDSRKLVKALQALSEAQTAVYEGFLQLYPSEGVSSAVQRGREACSTMEVARVQFEQIMNTEFQEPMILYNQQFDEVKRRTDIRSTRKLDMDRYKHDLKARQAKADPKASLTEDKLARAQMNYDILNHELLQDMPKLYEDRGAFLEPLFSTFNHGFADFYDVAHTSISATNALLSSVPRASAVGYKHIITPREQSAAYAINADGTPATIASYDSASTYQPTPASTTAYSPPTAAYVPPAEYNTPVDTYEAVPVVPFAAAAPSAPASAEWPKPGRVLYDFSGQDETELTVKAGESIEIYAAEGEWWEAQHGNHRGLVPYNYVQML
;
A
#
# COMPACT_ATOMS: atom_id res chain seq x y z
N MET A 1 -26.05 -15.46 -32.92
CA MET A 1 -24.78 -15.54 -33.70
C MET A 1 -24.48 -14.32 -34.60
N ASN A 2 -25.42 -13.41 -34.91
CA ASN A 2 -25.17 -12.25 -35.80
C ASN A 2 -24.41 -11.04 -35.19
N ASN A 3 -24.14 -11.04 -33.87
CA ASN A 3 -23.59 -9.86 -33.18
C ASN A 3 -22.04 -9.83 -33.08
N LEU A 4 -21.38 -10.98 -33.31
CA LEU A 4 -19.92 -11.06 -33.33
C LEU A 4 -19.34 -10.55 -34.67
N TRP A 5 -19.98 -10.93 -35.78
CA TRP A 5 -19.53 -10.61 -37.14
C TRP A 5 -19.69 -9.11 -37.50
N SER A 6 -20.68 -8.42 -36.91
CA SER A 6 -20.86 -6.98 -37.07
C SER A 6 -19.81 -6.18 -36.29
N LYS A 7 -19.47 -6.62 -35.07
CA LYS A 7 -18.42 -6.02 -34.23
C LYS A 7 -17.04 -6.17 -34.83
N THR A 8 -16.69 -7.36 -35.35
CA THR A 8 -15.39 -7.61 -36.01
C THR A 8 -15.24 -6.80 -37.29
N LYS A 9 -16.31 -6.66 -38.10
CA LYS A 9 -16.31 -5.83 -39.31
C LYS A 9 -16.15 -4.34 -38.99
N THR A 10 -16.80 -3.87 -37.94
CA THR A 10 -16.71 -2.47 -37.50
C THR A 10 -15.31 -2.15 -36.96
N ALA A 11 -14.72 -3.05 -36.17
CA ALA A 11 -13.35 -2.92 -35.68
C ALA A 11 -12.31 -2.87 -36.81
N ALA A 12 -12.43 -3.74 -37.82
CA ALA A 12 -11.54 -3.73 -38.99
C ALA A 12 -11.62 -2.41 -39.77
N GLN A 13 -12.82 -1.83 -39.88
CA GLN A 13 -13.03 -0.54 -40.54
C GLN A 13 -12.47 0.64 -39.73
N GLN A 14 -12.58 0.59 -38.40
CA GLN A 14 -11.99 1.59 -37.49
C GLN A 14 -10.45 1.57 -37.55
N THR A 15 -9.84 0.39 -37.56
CA THR A 15 -8.38 0.23 -37.72
C THR A 15 -7.90 0.81 -39.05
N LYS A 16 -8.64 0.58 -40.14
CA LYS A 16 -8.34 1.17 -41.46
C LYS A 16 -8.43 2.70 -41.44
N GLN A 17 -9.44 3.27 -40.78
CA GLN A 17 -9.58 4.73 -40.67
C GLN A 17 -8.43 5.35 -39.87
N LYS A 18 -8.02 4.74 -38.74
CA LYS A 18 -6.84 5.17 -37.97
C LYS A 18 -5.57 5.23 -38.83
N ALA A 19 -5.35 4.21 -39.67
CA ALA A 19 -4.21 4.18 -40.57
C ALA A 19 -4.27 5.29 -41.65
N MET A 20 -5.46 5.59 -42.17
CA MET A 20 -5.66 6.64 -43.18
C MET A 20 -5.45 8.06 -42.63
N VAL A 21 -5.89 8.33 -41.40
CA VAL A 21 -5.63 9.60 -40.69
C VAL A 21 -4.13 9.79 -40.45
N LYS A 22 -3.44 8.74 -39.96
CA LYS A 22 -1.98 8.77 -39.72
C LYS A 22 -1.15 9.01 -40.99
N LEU A 23 -1.69 8.66 -42.16
CA LEU A 23 -1.09 8.90 -43.47
C LEU A 23 -1.47 10.26 -44.10
N GLY A 24 -2.21 11.12 -43.38
CA GLY A 24 -2.66 12.43 -43.86
C GLY A 24 -3.71 12.36 -44.97
N ARG A 25 -4.38 11.22 -45.15
CA ARG A 25 -5.33 10.97 -46.25
C ARG A 25 -6.80 11.13 -45.84
N ALA A 26 -7.07 11.61 -44.62
CA ALA A 26 -8.42 11.89 -44.11
C ALA A 26 -8.41 13.12 -43.18
N GLU A 27 -9.47 13.95 -43.23
CA GLU A 27 -9.69 15.05 -42.30
C GLU A 27 -10.00 14.51 -40.90
N GLU A 28 -9.39 15.10 -39.87
CA GLU A 28 -9.60 14.75 -38.46
C GLU A 28 -10.27 15.92 -37.72
N THR A 29 -11.31 15.62 -36.95
CA THR A 29 -11.92 16.61 -36.05
C THR A 29 -10.93 16.91 -34.90
N VAL A 30 -10.59 18.17 -34.61
CA VAL A 30 -9.64 18.52 -33.53
C VAL A 30 -10.41 19.07 -32.32
N ASP A 31 -10.34 18.35 -31.19
CA ASP A 31 -11.07 18.70 -29.96
C ASP A 31 -10.13 19.34 -28.93
N THR A 32 -9.69 20.58 -29.19
CA THR A 32 -8.67 21.27 -28.37
C THR A 32 -9.06 21.33 -26.89
N SER A 33 -10.32 21.63 -26.58
CA SER A 33 -10.84 21.69 -25.20
C SER A 33 -10.79 20.33 -24.50
N PHE A 34 -11.24 19.27 -25.18
CA PHE A 34 -11.19 17.91 -24.63
C PHE A 34 -9.76 17.43 -24.38
N ASN A 35 -8.84 17.72 -25.31
CA ASN A 35 -7.45 17.32 -25.17
C ASN A 35 -6.80 17.98 -23.94
N ALA A 36 -7.03 19.28 -23.72
CA ALA A 36 -6.50 19.97 -22.56
C ALA A 36 -7.02 19.37 -21.24
N GLU A 37 -8.32 19.10 -21.14
CA GLU A 37 -8.90 18.52 -19.92
C GLU A 37 -8.43 17.09 -19.68
N ARG A 38 -8.34 16.28 -20.75
CA ARG A 38 -7.79 14.92 -20.70
C ARG A 38 -6.34 14.91 -20.21
N ASP A 39 -5.51 15.84 -20.67
CA ASP A 39 -4.10 15.87 -20.31
C ASP A 39 -3.92 16.23 -18.82
N LYS A 40 -4.69 17.21 -18.32
CA LYS A 40 -4.76 17.54 -16.89
C LYS A 40 -5.25 16.35 -16.05
N PHE A 41 -6.31 15.68 -16.50
CA PHE A 41 -6.84 14.48 -15.85
C PHE A 41 -5.79 13.35 -15.77
N ASN A 42 -5.07 13.09 -16.87
CA ASN A 42 -4.04 12.05 -16.92
C ASN A 42 -2.86 12.36 -15.98
N GLU A 43 -2.40 13.61 -15.97
CA GLU A 43 -1.33 14.03 -15.06
C GLU A 43 -1.74 13.81 -13.59
N TYR A 44 -2.97 14.18 -13.24
CA TYR A 44 -3.48 13.99 -11.89
C TYR A 44 -3.61 12.50 -11.53
N ASN A 45 -4.17 11.68 -12.42
CA ASN A 45 -4.28 10.23 -12.25
C ASN A 45 -2.90 9.57 -12.00
N THR A 46 -1.86 9.98 -12.74
CA THR A 46 -0.50 9.47 -12.53
C THR A 46 0.03 9.80 -11.14
N LYS A 47 -0.21 11.02 -10.64
CA LYS A 47 0.21 11.42 -9.27
C LYS A 47 -0.53 10.62 -8.21
N LEU A 48 -1.84 10.38 -8.39
CA LEU A 48 -2.65 9.62 -7.46
C LEU A 48 -2.23 8.13 -7.37
N LYS A 49 -1.95 7.51 -8.52
CA LYS A 49 -1.38 6.15 -8.58
C LYS A 49 -0.02 6.06 -7.89
N LYS A 50 0.83 7.06 -8.10
CA LYS A 50 2.13 7.15 -7.41
C LYS A 50 1.98 7.30 -5.89
N LEU A 51 1.05 8.12 -5.41
CA LEU A 51 0.76 8.25 -3.98
C LEU A 51 0.37 6.91 -3.35
N LYS A 52 -0.52 6.15 -3.99
CA LYS A 52 -0.91 4.79 -3.57
C LYS A 52 0.27 3.83 -3.53
N GLU A 53 1.15 3.88 -4.53
CA GLU A 53 2.35 3.03 -4.57
C GLU A 53 3.34 3.39 -3.46
N ASP A 54 3.59 4.67 -3.25
CA ASP A 54 4.55 5.14 -2.26
C ASP A 54 4.06 4.87 -0.82
N SER A 55 2.76 4.96 -0.54
CA SER A 55 2.22 4.56 0.77
C SER A 55 2.33 3.05 1.05
N ARG A 56 2.21 2.18 0.04
CA ARG A 56 2.50 0.74 0.22
C ARG A 56 3.97 0.47 0.49
N LYS A 57 4.88 1.21 -0.16
CA LYS A 57 6.33 1.09 0.10
C LYS A 57 6.67 1.51 1.53
N LEU A 58 6.01 2.54 2.04
CA LEU A 58 6.19 3.02 3.40
C LEU A 58 5.86 1.95 4.44
N VAL A 59 4.70 1.29 4.33
CA VAL A 59 4.29 0.20 5.23
C VAL A 59 5.34 -0.93 5.24
N LYS A 60 5.83 -1.33 4.06
CA LYS A 60 6.90 -2.34 3.93
C LYS A 60 8.23 -1.90 4.55
N ALA A 61 8.60 -0.64 4.38
CA ALA A 61 9.81 -0.10 4.98
C ALA A 61 9.72 -0.08 6.52
N LEU A 62 8.53 0.25 7.05
CA LEU A 62 8.29 0.23 8.48
C LEU A 62 8.33 -1.19 9.07
N GLN A 63 7.80 -2.18 8.33
CA GLN A 63 7.95 -3.59 8.68
C GLN A 63 9.42 -4.01 8.74
N ALA A 64 10.19 -3.74 7.68
CA ALA A 64 11.61 -4.08 7.64
C ALA A 64 12.41 -3.41 8.78
N LEU A 65 12.07 -2.16 9.13
CA LEU A 65 12.64 -1.47 10.28
C LEU A 65 12.32 -2.21 11.59
N SER A 66 11.06 -2.60 11.81
CA SER A 66 10.62 -3.32 13.02
C SER A 66 11.32 -4.67 13.17
N GLU A 67 11.44 -5.43 12.07
CA GLU A 67 12.15 -6.72 12.04
C GLU A 67 13.63 -6.55 12.39
N ALA A 68 14.31 -5.58 11.76
CA ALA A 68 15.70 -5.29 12.03
C ALA A 68 15.93 -4.81 13.47
N GLN A 69 15.05 -3.94 13.98
CA GLN A 69 15.11 -3.47 15.36
C GLN A 69 14.92 -4.64 16.34
N THR A 70 13.92 -5.49 16.13
CA THR A 70 13.67 -6.67 16.96
C THR A 70 14.88 -7.60 17.00
N ALA A 71 15.51 -7.86 15.84
CA ALA A 71 16.71 -8.69 15.76
C ALA A 71 17.88 -8.13 16.60
N VAL A 72 18.06 -6.80 16.66
CA VAL A 72 19.08 -6.17 17.52
C VAL A 72 18.80 -6.40 18.99
N TYR A 73 17.55 -6.21 19.45
CA TYR A 73 17.18 -6.43 20.84
C TYR A 73 17.32 -7.90 21.27
N GLU A 74 16.88 -8.84 20.42
CA GLU A 74 17.07 -10.27 20.68
C GLU A 74 18.56 -10.65 20.67
N GLY A 75 19.36 -10.06 19.79
CA GLY A 75 20.82 -10.24 19.78
C GLY A 75 21.47 -9.81 21.10
N PHE A 76 21.07 -8.68 21.67
CA PHE A 76 21.52 -8.31 23.01
C PHE A 76 21.12 -9.35 24.05
N LEU A 77 19.87 -9.80 24.06
CA LEU A 77 19.38 -10.78 25.03
C LEU A 77 20.17 -12.11 24.97
N GLN A 78 20.49 -12.60 23.77
CA GLN A 78 21.24 -13.85 23.57
C GLN A 78 22.69 -13.78 24.10
N LEU A 79 23.27 -12.59 24.20
CA LEU A 79 24.63 -12.40 24.73
C LEU A 79 24.68 -12.39 26.27
N TYR A 80 23.54 -12.30 26.96
CA TYR A 80 23.48 -12.44 28.41
C TYR A 80 23.15 -13.89 28.80
N PRO A 81 23.87 -14.48 29.76
CA PRO A 81 23.49 -15.77 30.33
C PRO A 81 22.12 -15.70 31.03
N SER A 82 21.50 -16.87 31.26
CA SER A 82 20.18 -16.98 31.89
C SER A 82 20.11 -16.37 33.30
N GLU A 83 21.25 -16.23 33.98
CA GLU A 83 21.41 -15.47 35.22
C GLU A 83 22.13 -14.14 34.93
N GLY A 84 21.53 -13.01 35.35
CA GLY A 84 22.19 -11.69 35.25
C GLY A 84 21.85 -10.83 34.03
N VAL A 85 20.82 -11.20 33.25
CA VAL A 85 20.25 -10.29 32.24
C VAL A 85 19.80 -8.99 32.92
N SER A 86 20.31 -7.84 32.46
CA SER A 86 19.88 -6.54 32.98
C SER A 86 18.37 -6.36 32.75
N SER A 87 17.65 -5.86 33.76
CA SER A 87 16.22 -5.51 33.65
C SER A 87 15.94 -4.57 32.47
N ALA A 88 16.91 -3.74 32.08
CA ALA A 88 16.81 -2.89 30.90
C ALA A 88 16.77 -3.68 29.58
N VAL A 89 17.55 -4.75 29.47
CA VAL A 89 17.60 -5.58 28.25
C VAL A 89 16.30 -6.37 28.08
N GLN A 90 15.75 -6.90 29.19
CA GLN A 90 14.44 -7.56 29.19
C GLN A 90 13.33 -6.56 28.82
N ARG A 91 13.32 -5.37 29.42
CA ARG A 91 12.34 -4.32 29.10
C ARG A 91 12.44 -3.87 27.64
N GLY A 92 13.64 -3.85 27.08
CA GLY A 92 13.87 -3.58 25.67
C GLY A 92 13.16 -4.57 24.74
N ARG A 93 13.20 -5.86 25.06
CA ARG A 93 12.44 -6.88 24.32
C ARG A 93 10.94 -6.66 24.39
N GLU A 94 10.41 -6.35 25.58
CA GLU A 94 8.99 -6.02 25.76
C GLU A 94 8.60 -4.75 24.97
N ALA A 95 9.48 -3.77 24.90
CA ALA A 95 9.29 -2.57 24.10
C ALA A 95 9.17 -2.91 22.61
N CYS A 96 10.02 -3.79 22.06
CA CYS A 96 9.88 -4.27 20.68
C CYS A 96 8.54 -4.96 20.43
N SER A 97 8.09 -5.84 21.34
CA SER A 97 6.79 -6.50 21.21
C SER A 97 5.63 -5.49 21.18
N THR A 98 5.68 -4.48 22.05
CA THR A 98 4.66 -3.42 22.10
C THR A 98 4.69 -2.55 20.84
N MET A 99 5.88 -2.19 20.36
CA MET A 99 6.06 -1.45 19.12
C MET A 99 5.58 -2.24 17.90
N GLU A 100 5.77 -3.55 17.87
CA GLU A 100 5.27 -4.39 16.78
C GLU A 100 3.74 -4.44 16.76
N VAL A 101 3.08 -4.52 17.91
CA VAL A 101 1.62 -4.42 17.98
C VAL A 101 1.13 -3.08 17.41
N ALA A 102 1.77 -1.97 17.80
CA ALA A 102 1.42 -0.65 17.26
C ALA A 102 1.70 -0.55 15.75
N ARG A 103 2.78 -1.16 15.27
CA ARG A 103 3.11 -1.22 13.84
C ARG A 103 2.07 -2.00 13.04
N VAL A 104 1.61 -3.14 13.56
CA VAL A 104 0.53 -3.94 12.96
C VAL A 104 -0.77 -3.14 12.92
N GLN A 105 -1.11 -2.43 14.00
CA GLN A 105 -2.29 -1.56 14.04
C GLN A 105 -2.20 -0.43 13.01
N PHE A 106 -1.05 0.24 12.91
CA PHE A 106 -0.80 1.24 11.89
C PHE A 106 -0.93 0.67 10.46
N GLU A 107 -0.37 -0.51 10.21
CA GLU A 107 -0.51 -1.20 8.91
C GLU A 107 -1.98 -1.49 8.59
N GLN A 108 -2.76 -1.94 9.58
CA GLN A 108 -4.19 -2.20 9.39
C GLN A 108 -4.92 -0.90 9.00
N ILE A 109 -4.71 0.19 9.72
CA ILE A 109 -5.27 1.52 9.40
C ILE A 109 -4.87 1.94 7.99
N MET A 110 -3.59 1.82 7.64
CA MET A 110 -3.11 2.16 6.31
C MET A 110 -3.76 1.29 5.22
N ASN A 111 -4.07 0.03 5.49
CA ASN A 111 -4.74 -0.83 4.53
C ASN A 111 -6.23 -0.49 4.39
N THR A 112 -6.97 -0.44 5.50
CA THR A 112 -8.44 -0.30 5.48
C THR A 112 -8.91 1.13 5.30
N GLU A 113 -8.24 2.10 5.93
CA GLU A 113 -8.67 3.49 5.94
C GLU A 113 -7.91 4.37 4.94
N PHE A 114 -6.80 3.87 4.39
CA PHE A 114 -6.05 4.57 3.33
C PHE A 114 -6.06 3.83 1.99
N GLN A 115 -5.60 2.58 1.91
CA GLN A 115 -5.47 1.87 0.62
C GLN A 115 -6.81 1.55 -0.01
N GLU A 116 -7.77 1.01 0.74
CA GLU A 116 -9.08 0.62 0.23
C GLU A 116 -9.86 1.82 -0.37
N PRO A 117 -10.02 2.96 0.33
CA PRO A 117 -10.63 4.15 -0.27
C PRO A 117 -9.87 4.64 -1.51
N MET A 118 -8.54 4.63 -1.48
CA MET A 118 -7.70 4.96 -2.63
C MET A 118 -7.96 4.03 -3.82
N ILE A 119 -8.17 2.73 -3.60
CA ILE A 119 -8.51 1.77 -4.66
C ILE A 119 -9.84 2.16 -5.30
N LEU A 120 -10.89 2.33 -4.51
CA LEU A 120 -12.24 2.65 -5.00
C LEU A 120 -12.26 3.99 -5.74
N TYR A 121 -11.58 5.01 -5.21
CA TYR A 121 -11.49 6.30 -5.87
C TYR A 121 -10.74 6.23 -7.21
N ASN A 122 -9.63 5.49 -7.28
CA ASN A 122 -8.88 5.27 -8.53
C ASN A 122 -9.70 4.53 -9.60
N GLN A 123 -10.66 3.67 -9.23
CA GLN A 123 -11.53 2.99 -10.20
C GLN A 123 -12.34 3.97 -11.04
N GLN A 124 -12.73 5.13 -10.48
CA GLN A 124 -13.42 6.18 -11.23
C GLN A 124 -12.54 6.74 -12.37
N PHE A 125 -11.23 6.87 -12.13
CA PHE A 125 -10.28 7.31 -13.15
C PHE A 125 -10.12 6.27 -14.27
N ASP A 126 -10.09 4.99 -13.91
CA ASP A 126 -10.00 3.92 -14.90
C ASP A 126 -11.27 3.84 -15.75
N GLU A 127 -12.44 4.12 -15.17
CA GLU A 127 -13.70 4.21 -15.91
C GLU A 127 -13.75 5.41 -16.87
N VAL A 128 -13.33 6.60 -16.43
CA VAL A 128 -13.21 7.79 -17.31
C VAL A 128 -12.24 7.54 -18.45
N LYS A 129 -11.13 6.82 -18.20
CA LYS A 129 -10.19 6.40 -19.24
C LYS A 129 -10.85 5.44 -20.25
N ARG A 130 -11.59 4.43 -19.78
CA ARG A 130 -12.38 3.53 -20.65
C ARG A 130 -13.37 4.32 -21.52
N ARG A 131 -14.09 5.27 -20.94
CA ARG A 131 -15.03 6.14 -21.67
C ARG A 131 -14.32 7.01 -22.70
N THR A 132 -13.12 7.50 -22.41
CA THR A 132 -12.28 8.25 -23.35
C THR A 132 -11.87 7.39 -24.57
N ASP A 133 -11.57 6.10 -24.36
CA ASP A 133 -11.28 5.17 -25.46
C ASP A 133 -12.53 4.90 -26.33
N ILE A 134 -13.69 4.76 -25.70
CA ILE A 134 -14.98 4.63 -26.40
C ILE A 134 -15.28 5.90 -27.20
N ARG A 135 -15.10 7.09 -26.62
CA ARG A 135 -15.26 8.38 -27.30
C ARG A 135 -14.35 8.48 -28.52
N SER A 136 -13.08 8.12 -28.37
CA SER A 136 -12.10 8.11 -29.48
C SER A 136 -12.55 7.19 -30.62
N THR A 137 -13.16 6.06 -30.28
CA THR A 137 -13.73 5.12 -31.25
C THR A 137 -14.97 5.70 -31.95
N ARG A 138 -15.89 6.34 -31.19
CA ARG A 138 -17.08 6.99 -31.75
C ARG A 138 -16.73 8.12 -32.71
N LYS A 139 -15.71 8.91 -32.38
CA LYS A 139 -15.17 9.97 -33.24
C LYS A 139 -14.72 9.43 -34.60
N LEU A 140 -13.97 8.32 -34.59
CA LEU A 140 -13.52 7.67 -35.83
C LEU A 140 -14.67 7.11 -36.67
N ASP A 141 -15.71 6.56 -36.03
CA ASP A 141 -16.90 6.09 -36.73
C ASP A 141 -17.67 7.23 -37.40
N MET A 142 -17.82 8.36 -36.69
CA MET A 142 -18.43 9.58 -37.20
C MET A 142 -17.66 10.14 -38.39
N ASP A 143 -16.33 10.31 -38.27
CA ASP A 143 -15.47 10.79 -39.35
C ASP A 143 -15.52 9.84 -40.57
N ARG A 144 -15.57 8.53 -40.35
CA ARG A 144 -15.77 7.53 -41.43
C ARG A 144 -17.10 7.73 -42.14
N TYR A 145 -18.22 7.86 -41.41
CA TYR A 145 -19.53 8.06 -42.03
C TYR A 145 -19.63 9.39 -42.77
N LYS A 146 -18.95 10.44 -42.28
CA LYS A 146 -18.84 11.74 -42.95
C LYS A 146 -18.12 11.61 -44.29
N HIS A 147 -16.99 10.90 -44.31
CA HIS A 147 -16.26 10.60 -45.54
C HIS A 147 -17.08 9.73 -46.51
N ASP A 148 -17.70 8.66 -46.01
CA ASP A 148 -18.52 7.74 -46.83
C ASP A 148 -19.74 8.45 -47.43
N LEU A 149 -20.39 9.35 -46.69
CA LEU A 149 -21.52 10.14 -47.17
C LEU A 149 -21.09 11.06 -48.33
N LYS A 150 -19.98 11.80 -48.15
CA LYS A 150 -19.41 12.67 -49.19
C LYS A 150 -19.09 11.89 -50.48
N ALA A 151 -18.48 10.71 -50.33
CA ALA A 151 -18.15 9.84 -51.46
C ALA A 151 -19.39 9.27 -52.18
N ARG A 152 -20.47 8.97 -51.45
CA ARG A 152 -21.74 8.47 -52.01
C ARG A 152 -22.55 9.56 -52.71
N GLN A 153 -22.60 10.75 -52.10
CA GLN A 153 -23.26 11.92 -52.69
C GLN A 153 -22.59 12.31 -54.03
N ALA A 154 -21.26 12.29 -54.10
CA ALA A 154 -20.53 12.54 -55.34
C ALA A 154 -20.84 11.54 -56.47
N LYS A 155 -21.35 10.35 -56.14
CA LYS A 155 -21.71 9.29 -57.10
C LYS A 155 -23.23 9.15 -57.31
N ALA A 156 -24.04 10.04 -56.72
CA ALA A 156 -25.50 9.93 -56.70
C ALA A 156 -26.00 8.53 -56.25
N ASP A 157 -25.32 7.89 -55.29
CA ASP A 157 -25.70 6.57 -54.77
C ASP A 157 -27.01 6.69 -53.94
N PRO A 158 -28.09 5.94 -54.26
CA PRO A 158 -29.35 6.00 -53.52
C PRO A 158 -29.22 5.63 -52.03
N LYS A 159 -28.14 4.94 -51.64
CA LYS A 159 -27.83 4.64 -50.23
C LYS A 159 -27.22 5.84 -49.48
N ALA A 160 -27.10 7.02 -50.10
CA ALA A 160 -26.62 8.23 -49.43
C ALA A 160 -27.50 8.60 -48.22
N SER A 161 -28.83 8.58 -48.37
CA SER A 161 -29.79 8.86 -47.28
C SER A 161 -29.60 7.91 -46.08
N LEU A 162 -29.45 6.60 -46.32
CA LEU A 162 -29.16 5.65 -45.23
C LEU A 162 -27.82 5.94 -44.53
N THR A 163 -26.84 6.49 -45.25
CA THR A 163 -25.53 6.83 -44.69
C THR A 163 -25.60 8.12 -43.88
N GLU A 164 -26.46 9.06 -44.28
CA GLU A 164 -26.79 10.28 -43.54
C GLU A 164 -27.43 9.93 -42.18
N ASP A 165 -28.40 9.03 -42.14
CA ASP A 165 -28.99 8.53 -40.88
C ASP A 165 -27.96 7.88 -39.95
N LYS A 166 -26.94 7.22 -40.51
CA LYS A 166 -25.84 6.62 -39.74
C LYS A 166 -24.89 7.67 -39.20
N LEU A 167 -24.58 8.70 -40.00
CA LEU A 167 -23.78 9.84 -39.58
C LEU A 167 -24.47 10.60 -38.45
N ALA A 168 -25.76 10.91 -38.58
CA ALA A 168 -26.54 11.60 -37.54
C ALA A 168 -26.52 10.83 -36.21
N ARG A 169 -26.72 9.51 -36.25
CA ARG A 169 -26.64 8.65 -35.05
C ARG A 169 -25.22 8.59 -34.45
N ALA A 170 -24.20 8.51 -35.29
CA ALA A 170 -22.82 8.49 -34.83
C ALA A 170 -22.41 9.83 -34.17
N GLN A 171 -22.83 10.94 -34.77
CA GLN A 171 -22.65 12.30 -34.25
C GLN A 171 -23.30 12.45 -32.87
N MET A 172 -24.60 12.15 -32.76
CA MET A 172 -25.33 12.20 -31.48
C MET A 172 -24.65 11.36 -30.38
N ASN A 173 -24.26 10.13 -30.69
CA ASN A 173 -23.59 9.25 -29.72
C ASN A 173 -22.21 9.76 -29.31
N TYR A 174 -21.47 10.38 -30.23
CA TYR A 174 -20.19 11.02 -29.92
C TYR A 174 -20.41 12.25 -29.02
N ASP A 175 -21.36 13.13 -29.38
CA ASP A 175 -21.62 14.39 -28.68
C ASP A 175 -22.07 14.16 -27.23
N ILE A 176 -22.97 13.21 -27.00
CA ILE A 176 -23.44 12.85 -25.65
C ILE A 176 -22.25 12.44 -24.76
N LEU A 177 -21.42 11.51 -25.23
CA LEU A 177 -20.30 11.01 -24.44
C LEU A 177 -19.18 12.05 -24.30
N ASN A 178 -18.95 12.85 -25.34
CA ASN A 178 -18.00 13.95 -25.29
C ASN A 178 -18.42 14.98 -24.23
N HIS A 179 -19.70 15.34 -24.18
CA HIS A 179 -20.24 16.26 -23.19
C HIS A 179 -20.13 15.70 -21.77
N GLU A 180 -20.52 14.44 -21.57
CA GLU A 180 -20.40 13.74 -20.29
C GLU A 180 -18.95 13.77 -19.77
N LEU A 181 -17.98 13.40 -20.61
CA LEU A 181 -16.56 13.40 -20.21
C LEU A 181 -16.01 14.79 -19.91
N LEU A 182 -16.45 15.82 -20.65
CA LEU A 182 -16.08 17.21 -20.37
C LEU A 182 -16.66 17.73 -19.06
N GLN A 183 -17.72 17.10 -18.53
CA GLN A 183 -18.25 17.41 -17.20
C GLN A 183 -17.57 16.59 -16.10
N ASP A 184 -17.30 15.31 -16.33
CA ASP A 184 -16.85 14.40 -15.27
C ASP A 184 -15.35 14.54 -14.95
N MET A 185 -14.49 14.82 -15.94
CA MET A 185 -13.06 15.04 -15.69
C MET A 185 -12.80 16.23 -14.73
N PRO A 186 -13.40 17.43 -14.93
CA PRO A 186 -13.27 18.52 -13.97
C PRO A 186 -13.81 18.18 -12.58
N LYS A 187 -14.97 17.52 -12.48
CA LYS A 187 -15.57 17.13 -11.19
C LYS A 187 -14.62 16.27 -10.37
N LEU A 188 -14.04 15.23 -10.97
CA LEU A 188 -13.05 14.37 -10.28
C LEU A 188 -11.81 15.15 -9.85
N TYR A 189 -11.38 16.11 -10.66
CA TYR A 189 -10.27 16.96 -10.27
C TYR A 189 -10.64 17.87 -9.09
N GLU A 190 -11.80 18.50 -9.10
CA GLU A 190 -12.28 19.43 -8.07
C GLU A 190 -12.57 18.75 -6.73
N ASP A 191 -13.07 17.51 -6.77
CA ASP A 191 -13.38 16.67 -5.60
C ASP A 191 -12.15 16.26 -4.76
N ARG A 192 -10.94 16.40 -5.33
CA ARG A 192 -9.68 15.97 -4.71
C ARG A 192 -9.49 16.38 -3.25
N GLY A 193 -9.93 17.58 -2.85
CA GLY A 193 -9.77 18.07 -1.48
C GLY A 193 -10.58 17.24 -0.49
N ALA A 194 -11.87 17.05 -0.78
CA ALA A 194 -12.80 16.29 0.04
C ALA A 194 -12.35 14.83 0.21
N PHE A 195 -11.69 14.26 -0.80
CA PHE A 195 -11.17 12.90 -0.72
C PHE A 195 -9.78 12.80 -0.05
N LEU A 196 -8.84 13.69 -0.39
CA LEU A 196 -7.45 13.57 0.06
C LEU A 196 -7.23 14.11 1.48
N GLU A 197 -8.03 15.07 1.96
CA GLU A 197 -7.88 15.62 3.31
C GLU A 197 -8.12 14.59 4.41
N PRO A 198 -9.22 13.81 4.40
CA PRO A 198 -9.41 12.72 5.35
C PRO A 198 -8.30 11.66 5.27
N LEU A 199 -7.87 11.29 4.06
CA LEU A 199 -6.76 10.34 3.88
C LEU A 199 -5.45 10.85 4.48
N PHE A 200 -5.12 12.11 4.28
CA PHE A 200 -3.94 12.72 4.87
C PHE A 200 -4.08 12.82 6.39
N SER A 201 -5.28 13.08 6.91
CA SER A 201 -5.57 13.03 8.34
C SER A 201 -5.31 11.64 8.92
N THR A 202 -5.91 10.58 8.36
CA THR A 202 -5.69 9.18 8.75
C THR A 202 -4.20 8.84 8.75
N PHE A 203 -3.48 9.25 7.70
CA PHE A 203 -2.04 9.03 7.58
C PHE A 203 -1.24 9.67 8.73
N ASN A 204 -1.49 10.94 9.05
CA ASN A 204 -0.73 11.64 10.08
C ASN A 204 -1.10 11.18 11.50
N HIS A 205 -2.39 10.98 11.78
CA HIS A 205 -2.84 10.48 13.08
C HIS A 205 -2.32 9.07 13.35
N GLY A 206 -2.39 8.18 12.35
CA GLY A 206 -1.82 6.84 12.49
C GLY A 206 -0.32 6.84 12.80
N PHE A 207 0.44 7.77 12.20
CA PHE A 207 1.86 7.93 12.56
C PHE A 207 2.07 8.49 13.96
N ALA A 208 1.28 9.49 14.36
CA ALA A 208 1.36 10.06 15.70
C ALA A 208 1.11 8.97 16.76
N ASP A 209 0.03 8.19 16.61
CA ASP A 209 -0.30 7.08 17.51
C ASP A 209 0.82 6.04 17.57
N PHE A 210 1.36 5.64 16.41
CA PHE A 210 2.48 4.70 16.34
C PHE A 210 3.73 5.24 17.07
N TYR A 211 4.10 6.50 16.81
CA TYR A 211 5.29 7.10 17.40
C TYR A 211 5.14 7.40 18.89
N ASP A 212 3.94 7.70 19.37
CA ASP A 212 3.68 7.88 20.80
C ASP A 212 3.89 6.58 21.58
N VAL A 213 3.43 5.45 21.03
CA VAL A 213 3.70 4.12 21.60
C VAL A 213 5.19 3.80 21.57
N ALA A 214 5.86 4.06 20.44
CA ALA A 214 7.30 3.82 20.31
C ALA A 214 8.11 4.68 21.30
N HIS A 215 7.80 5.97 21.38
CA HIS A 215 8.46 6.89 22.30
C HIS A 215 8.27 6.47 23.75
N THR A 216 7.03 6.14 24.15
CA THR A 216 6.72 5.69 25.50
C THR A 216 7.46 4.40 25.86
N SER A 217 7.48 3.43 24.95
CA SER A 217 8.11 2.12 25.15
C SER A 217 9.64 2.21 25.26
N ILE A 218 10.27 2.98 24.36
CA ILE A 218 11.73 3.19 24.38
C ILE A 218 12.15 4.04 25.58
N SER A 219 11.37 5.07 25.95
CA SER A 219 11.69 5.93 27.09
C SER A 219 11.65 5.18 28.42
N ALA A 220 10.70 4.25 28.58
CA ALA A 220 10.68 3.36 29.74
C ALA A 220 11.96 2.50 29.84
N THR A 221 12.47 2.02 28.70
CA THR A 221 13.75 1.29 28.64
C THR A 221 14.93 2.20 28.97
N ASN A 222 14.95 3.42 28.41
CA ASN A 222 16.00 4.40 28.67
C ASN A 222 16.08 4.83 30.14
N ALA A 223 14.95 4.91 30.84
CA ALA A 223 14.92 5.25 32.26
C ALA A 223 15.72 4.23 33.11
N LEU A 224 15.64 2.93 32.78
CA LEU A 224 16.42 1.87 33.45
C LEU A 224 17.93 1.96 33.13
N LEU A 225 18.29 2.59 32.03
CA LEU A 225 19.67 2.80 31.58
C LEU A 225 20.24 4.17 31.99
N SER A 226 19.48 4.99 32.72
CA SER A 226 19.87 6.38 33.04
C SER A 226 21.19 6.50 33.81
N SER A 227 21.56 5.48 34.59
CA SER A 227 22.82 5.41 35.32
C SER A 227 24.00 4.82 34.53
N VAL A 228 23.74 4.22 33.35
CA VAL A 228 24.77 3.60 32.51
C VAL A 228 25.37 4.65 31.57
N PRO A 229 26.65 5.04 31.70
CA PRO A 229 27.22 6.07 30.85
C PRO A 229 27.41 5.54 29.42
N ARG A 230 26.75 6.14 28.43
CA ARG A 230 26.83 5.72 27.02
C ARG A 230 28.26 5.72 26.48
N ALA A 231 29.10 6.66 26.94
CA ALA A 231 30.49 6.79 26.52
C ALA A 231 31.39 5.66 27.04
N SER A 232 30.97 4.86 28.03
CA SER A 232 31.79 3.79 28.61
C SER A 232 32.18 2.70 27.62
N ALA A 233 31.39 2.51 26.56
CA ALA A 233 31.72 1.57 25.48
C ALA A 233 32.74 2.15 24.48
N VAL A 234 32.82 3.47 24.38
CA VAL A 234 33.72 4.15 23.44
C VAL A 234 35.14 4.09 23.98
N GLY A 235 36.04 3.43 23.25
CA GLY A 235 37.41 3.18 23.73
C GLY A 235 37.46 2.17 24.88
N TYR A 236 36.50 1.24 24.94
CA TYR A 236 36.49 0.18 25.96
C TYR A 236 37.84 -0.54 25.98
N LYS A 237 38.39 -0.74 27.18
CA LYS A 237 39.74 -1.29 27.36
C LYS A 237 39.85 -2.68 26.72
N HIS A 238 41.01 -2.95 26.12
CA HIS A 238 41.35 -4.30 25.67
C HIS A 238 41.54 -5.20 26.89
N ILE A 239 40.76 -6.28 27.00
CA ILE A 239 40.71 -7.13 28.20
C ILE A 239 41.67 -8.33 28.12
N ILE A 240 41.93 -8.83 26.92
CA ILE A 240 42.79 -10.00 26.74
C ILE A 240 44.26 -9.58 26.72
N THR A 241 45.15 -10.56 26.90
CA THR A 241 46.59 -10.36 26.81
C THR A 241 46.95 -9.72 25.48
N PRO A 242 47.66 -8.57 25.47
CA PRO A 242 48.14 -7.94 24.24
C PRO A 242 48.91 -8.94 23.39
N ARG A 243 48.82 -8.79 22.08
CA ARG A 243 49.38 -9.76 21.12
C ARG A 243 50.88 -9.98 21.36
N GLU A 244 51.61 -8.91 21.63
CA GLU A 244 53.06 -8.90 21.88
C GLU A 244 53.44 -9.66 23.14
N GLN A 245 52.50 -9.84 24.06
CA GLN A 245 52.67 -10.53 25.33
C GLN A 245 52.05 -11.93 25.32
N SER A 246 51.36 -12.31 24.23
CA SER A 246 50.74 -13.63 24.12
C SER A 246 51.78 -14.68 23.73
N ALA A 247 51.82 -15.78 24.47
CA ALA A 247 52.69 -16.92 24.19
C ALA A 247 52.48 -17.51 22.78
N ALA A 248 51.30 -17.30 22.17
CA ALA A 248 51.02 -17.71 20.80
C ALA A 248 51.89 -16.99 19.74
N TYR A 249 52.47 -15.83 20.08
CA TYR A 249 53.27 -15.01 19.16
C TYR A 249 54.65 -14.67 19.72
N ALA A 250 54.82 -14.64 21.04
CA ALA A 250 56.06 -14.29 21.69
C ALA A 250 57.04 -15.47 21.85
N ILE A 251 56.59 -16.70 21.62
CA ILE A 251 57.38 -17.93 21.84
C ILE A 251 57.26 -18.84 20.61
N ASN A 252 58.40 -19.24 20.05
CA ASN A 252 58.49 -20.21 18.96
C ASN A 252 58.16 -21.64 19.46
N ALA A 253 57.92 -22.58 18.54
CA ALA A 253 57.61 -23.98 18.88
C ALA A 253 58.73 -24.68 19.69
N ASP A 254 59.97 -24.19 19.59
CA ASP A 254 61.13 -24.67 20.33
C ASP A 254 61.30 -24.00 21.71
N GLY A 255 60.36 -23.14 22.13
CA GLY A 255 60.38 -22.42 23.40
C GLY A 255 61.24 -21.16 23.41
N THR A 256 61.88 -20.79 22.29
CA THR A 256 62.68 -19.58 22.21
C THR A 256 61.82 -18.32 22.00
N PRO A 257 62.26 -17.13 22.47
CA PRO A 257 61.56 -15.88 22.18
C PRO A 257 61.46 -15.64 20.67
N ALA A 258 60.25 -15.41 20.17
CA ALA A 258 60.01 -15.09 18.78
C ALA A 258 60.23 -13.59 18.50
N THR A 259 60.87 -13.25 17.38
CA THR A 259 60.91 -11.87 16.88
C THR A 259 59.53 -11.46 16.39
N ILE A 260 58.81 -10.68 17.21
CA ILE A 260 57.48 -10.17 16.87
C ILE A 260 57.66 -8.98 15.92
N ALA A 261 57.27 -9.12 14.67
CA ALA A 261 57.14 -7.97 13.77
C ALA A 261 56.10 -7.01 14.37
N SER A 262 56.48 -5.73 14.53
CA SER A 262 55.54 -4.68 14.91
C SER A 262 54.35 -4.74 13.96
N TYR A 263 53.20 -5.18 14.49
CA TYR A 263 51.96 -4.93 13.81
C TYR A 263 51.65 -3.45 14.05
N ASP A 264 51.26 -2.75 13.00
CA ASP A 264 50.85 -1.36 13.11
C ASP A 264 49.48 -1.34 13.82
N SER A 265 49.51 -1.45 15.16
CA SER A 265 48.34 -1.33 16.03
C SER A 265 47.74 0.07 15.99
N ALA A 266 48.37 1.01 15.27
CA ALA A 266 47.92 2.38 15.06
C ALA A 266 46.75 2.45 14.06
N SER A 267 45.73 1.64 14.27
CA SER A 267 44.37 2.17 14.19
C SER A 267 43.91 2.42 15.62
N THR A 268 44.68 3.19 16.36
CA THR A 268 44.19 3.94 17.52
C THR A 268 43.14 4.88 16.96
N TYR A 269 41.91 4.40 16.84
CA TYR A 269 40.75 5.27 16.79
C TYR A 269 40.77 6.00 18.14
N GLN A 270 41.46 7.15 18.20
CA GLN A 270 41.26 8.10 19.28
C GLN A 270 39.84 8.60 19.08
N PRO A 271 38.88 8.22 19.94
CA PRO A 271 37.60 8.88 19.89
C PRO A 271 37.89 10.34 20.21
N THR A 272 37.58 11.26 19.30
CA THR A 272 37.44 12.66 19.67
C THR A 272 36.59 12.69 20.93
N PRO A 273 37.01 13.37 22.02
CA PRO A 273 36.21 13.43 23.23
C PRO A 273 34.83 13.94 22.83
N ALA A 274 33.84 13.04 22.91
CA ALA A 274 32.46 13.45 22.74
C ALA A 274 32.21 14.50 23.80
N SER A 275 31.94 15.74 23.38
CA SER A 275 31.57 16.82 24.29
C SER A 275 30.55 16.27 25.27
N THR A 276 30.91 16.26 26.55
CA THR A 276 30.07 15.88 27.68
C THR A 276 28.96 16.90 27.92
N THR A 277 28.39 17.47 26.86
CA THR A 277 27.06 18.04 26.94
C THR A 277 26.12 16.86 27.14
N ALA A 278 25.73 16.63 28.39
CA ALA A 278 24.56 15.84 28.71
C ALA A 278 23.47 16.19 27.69
N TYR A 279 22.99 15.19 26.94
CA TYR A 279 21.82 15.38 26.12
C TYR A 279 20.67 15.69 27.08
N SER A 280 20.38 16.99 27.25
CA SER A 280 19.10 17.43 27.76
C SER A 280 18.11 17.19 26.61
N PRO A 281 17.17 16.24 26.71
CA PRO A 281 16.03 16.29 25.82
C PRO A 281 15.44 17.70 25.93
N PRO A 282 14.98 18.32 24.84
CA PRO A 282 14.19 19.53 24.99
C PRO A 282 13.03 19.18 25.92
N THR A 283 13.03 19.75 27.13
CA THR A 283 11.84 19.92 27.94
C THR A 283 10.97 20.94 27.22
N ALA A 284 10.42 20.53 26.06
CA ALA A 284 9.13 21.03 25.69
C ALA A 284 8.21 20.49 26.77
N ALA A 285 7.97 21.30 27.81
CA ALA A 285 6.75 21.15 28.57
C ALA A 285 5.65 21.06 27.52
N TYR A 286 5.04 19.89 27.40
CA TYR A 286 3.77 19.77 26.71
C TYR A 286 2.84 20.74 27.43
N VAL A 287 2.68 21.93 26.86
CA VAL A 287 1.62 22.84 27.20
C VAL A 287 0.45 22.34 26.35
N PRO A 288 -0.56 21.68 26.95
CA PRO A 288 -1.76 21.36 26.19
C PRO A 288 -2.26 22.66 25.55
N PRO A 289 -2.64 22.68 24.26
CA PRO A 289 -3.26 23.85 23.66
C PRO A 289 -4.47 24.24 24.52
N ALA A 290 -4.59 25.53 24.82
CA ALA A 290 -5.77 26.07 25.48
C ALA A 290 -7.02 25.57 24.75
N GLU A 291 -8.00 25.10 25.52
CA GLU A 291 -9.28 24.58 25.06
C GLU A 291 -9.82 25.40 23.89
N TYR A 292 -9.76 24.85 22.68
CA TYR A 292 -10.54 25.36 21.57
C TYR A 292 -11.99 25.00 21.83
N ASN A 293 -12.68 25.93 22.50
CA ASN A 293 -14.11 25.87 22.66
C ASN A 293 -14.75 26.21 21.30
N THR A 294 -14.98 25.17 20.49
CA THR A 294 -15.87 25.25 19.32
C THR A 294 -16.93 24.16 19.41
N PRO A 295 -18.17 24.44 18.94
CA PRO A 295 -19.34 23.62 19.25
C PRO A 295 -19.20 22.22 18.65
N VAL A 296 -19.47 21.21 19.49
CA VAL A 296 -19.54 19.81 19.09
C VAL A 296 -20.84 19.60 18.31
N ASP A 297 -20.76 19.37 17.01
CA ASP A 297 -21.79 18.61 16.31
C ASP A 297 -21.58 17.14 16.65
N THR A 298 -22.58 16.57 17.32
CA THR A 298 -22.64 15.19 17.79
C THR A 298 -22.49 14.20 16.64
N TYR A 299 -21.34 13.54 16.53
CA TYR A 299 -21.25 12.24 15.88
C TYR A 299 -21.56 11.17 16.93
N GLU A 300 -22.57 10.33 16.65
CA GLU A 300 -22.91 9.20 17.50
C GLU A 300 -21.74 8.22 17.59
N ALA A 301 -21.39 7.84 18.81
CA ALA A 301 -20.33 6.89 19.10
C ALA A 301 -20.74 5.47 18.66
N VAL A 302 -19.92 4.86 17.82
CA VAL A 302 -20.01 3.43 17.51
C VAL A 302 -19.56 2.65 18.76
N PRO A 303 -20.33 1.67 19.28
CA PRO A 303 -19.99 1.00 20.53
C PRO A 303 -18.72 0.14 20.42
N VAL A 304 -17.80 0.36 21.35
CA VAL A 304 -16.60 -0.45 21.57
C VAL A 304 -17.03 -1.84 22.05
N VAL A 305 -16.71 -2.88 21.26
CA VAL A 305 -16.85 -4.27 21.71
C VAL A 305 -15.61 -4.68 22.55
N PRO A 306 -15.78 -5.27 23.74
CA PRO A 306 -14.65 -5.71 24.55
C PRO A 306 -14.09 -7.05 24.05
N PHE A 307 -12.80 -7.12 23.77
CA PHE A 307 -12.11 -8.37 23.46
C PHE A 307 -11.69 -9.08 24.75
N ALA A 308 -12.09 -10.35 24.89
CA ALA A 308 -11.74 -11.22 26.01
C ALA A 308 -10.28 -11.68 25.93
N ALA A 309 -9.65 -11.83 27.10
CA ALA A 309 -8.23 -12.13 27.29
C ALA A 309 -7.80 -13.48 26.69
N ALA A 310 -6.58 -13.50 26.14
CA ALA A 310 -5.90 -14.68 25.61
C ALA A 310 -5.35 -15.61 26.72
N ALA A 311 -5.27 -16.90 26.43
CA ALA A 311 -4.53 -17.94 27.18
C ALA A 311 -3.97 -19.00 26.19
N PRO A 312 -2.93 -19.81 26.53
CA PRO A 312 -1.71 -19.90 25.70
C PRO A 312 -1.39 -21.25 24.98
N SER A 313 -0.57 -21.11 23.90
CA SER A 313 0.54 -21.96 23.37
C SER A 313 0.39 -23.38 22.73
N ALA A 314 0.65 -23.45 21.39
CA ALA A 314 1.49 -24.36 20.55
C ALA A 314 1.13 -25.88 20.33
N PRO A 315 1.65 -26.63 19.30
CA PRO A 315 2.38 -26.31 18.04
C PRO A 315 1.88 -27.00 16.71
N ALA A 316 2.44 -26.57 15.55
CA ALA A 316 2.74 -27.30 14.29
C ALA A 316 1.65 -27.90 13.34
N SER A 317 1.63 -27.39 12.10
CA SER A 317 1.27 -28.01 10.79
C SER A 317 0.06 -28.96 10.72
N ALA A 318 -1.08 -28.46 10.21
CA ALA A 318 -2.20 -29.29 9.74
C ALA A 318 -2.74 -28.78 8.39
N GLU A 319 -2.95 -29.75 7.50
CA GLU A 319 -3.49 -29.66 6.15
C GLU A 319 -4.94 -29.15 6.13
N TRP A 320 -5.34 -28.60 4.99
CA TRP A 320 -6.73 -28.25 4.68
C TRP A 320 -7.65 -29.50 4.75
N PRO A 321 -8.94 -29.36 5.08
CA PRO A 321 -9.66 -28.12 5.29
C PRO A 321 -9.53 -27.53 6.71
N LYS A 322 -9.62 -26.20 6.80
CA LYS A 322 -9.66 -25.45 8.05
C LYS A 322 -11.08 -24.96 8.33
N PRO A 323 -11.57 -24.99 9.57
CA PRO A 323 -12.88 -24.45 9.89
C PRO A 323 -12.90 -22.94 9.62
N GLY A 324 -14.05 -22.44 9.21
CA GLY A 324 -14.29 -21.02 8.98
C GLY A 324 -15.69 -20.61 9.37
N ARG A 325 -15.90 -19.30 9.53
CA ARG A 325 -17.18 -18.69 9.85
C ARG A 325 -17.48 -17.57 8.88
N VAL A 326 -18.71 -17.53 8.37
CA VAL A 326 -19.16 -16.52 7.44
C VAL A 326 -19.46 -15.23 8.21
N LEU A 327 -18.87 -14.12 7.78
CA LEU A 327 -19.02 -12.80 8.41
C LEU A 327 -20.20 -12.01 7.82
N TYR A 328 -20.48 -12.19 6.52
CA TYR A 328 -21.53 -11.47 5.79
C TYR A 328 -22.27 -12.41 4.84
N ASP A 329 -23.54 -12.12 4.57
CA ASP A 329 -24.31 -12.85 3.57
C ASP A 329 -23.66 -12.69 2.19
N PHE A 330 -23.44 -13.81 1.50
CA PHE A 330 -22.90 -13.84 0.15
C PHE A 330 -23.76 -14.77 -0.72
N SER A 331 -24.26 -14.24 -1.84
CA SER A 331 -25.03 -14.98 -2.83
C SER A 331 -24.18 -15.18 -4.06
N GLY A 332 -23.80 -16.43 -4.34
CA GLY A 332 -23.02 -16.79 -5.52
C GLY A 332 -23.79 -16.46 -6.82
N GLN A 333 -23.10 -15.88 -7.79
CA GLN A 333 -23.69 -15.45 -9.06
C GLN A 333 -23.79 -16.58 -10.09
N ASP A 334 -22.98 -17.63 -9.94
CA ASP A 334 -22.98 -18.81 -10.80
C ASP A 334 -22.63 -20.10 -10.01
N GLU A 335 -22.55 -21.23 -10.72
CA GLU A 335 -22.32 -22.57 -10.14
C GLU A 335 -20.92 -22.75 -9.53
N THR A 336 -20.00 -21.80 -9.75
CA THR A 336 -18.63 -21.84 -9.20
C THR A 336 -18.50 -21.09 -7.88
N GLU A 337 -19.50 -20.27 -7.52
CA GLU A 337 -19.54 -19.46 -6.31
C GLU A 337 -20.45 -20.09 -5.24
N LEU A 338 -20.02 -20.04 -3.97
CA LEU A 338 -20.76 -20.62 -2.87
C LEU A 338 -21.74 -19.60 -2.27
N THR A 339 -23.01 -19.96 -2.09
CA THR A 339 -23.98 -19.11 -1.37
C THR A 339 -23.97 -19.43 0.12
N VAL A 340 -23.73 -18.43 0.97
CA VAL A 340 -23.58 -18.55 2.43
C VAL A 340 -24.23 -17.39 3.17
N LYS A 341 -24.65 -17.60 4.42
CA LYS A 341 -25.21 -16.55 5.30
C LYS A 341 -24.30 -16.24 6.48
N ALA A 342 -24.33 -14.97 6.90
CA ALA A 342 -23.59 -14.47 8.05
C ALA A 342 -23.89 -15.30 9.30
N GLY A 343 -22.82 -15.72 9.96
CA GLY A 343 -22.85 -16.53 11.17
C GLY A 343 -22.79 -18.03 10.95
N GLU A 344 -22.91 -18.54 9.71
CA GLU A 344 -22.79 -19.96 9.37
C GLU A 344 -21.33 -20.45 9.47
N SER A 345 -21.16 -21.72 9.82
CA SER A 345 -19.85 -22.38 9.86
C SER A 345 -19.60 -23.14 8.56
N ILE A 346 -18.40 -23.01 8.01
CA ILE A 346 -17.97 -23.58 6.73
C ILE A 346 -16.60 -24.25 6.86
N GLU A 347 -16.22 -25.04 5.87
CA GLU A 347 -14.89 -25.64 5.76
C GLU A 347 -14.11 -24.99 4.61
N ILE A 348 -12.97 -24.37 4.91
CA ILE A 348 -12.10 -23.72 3.92
C ILE A 348 -11.07 -24.74 3.44
N TYR A 349 -10.98 -24.96 2.13
CA TYR A 349 -10.07 -25.93 1.51
C TYR A 349 -8.84 -25.28 0.86
N ALA A 350 -8.94 -24.01 0.48
CA ALA A 350 -7.82 -23.24 -0.04
C ALA A 350 -8.04 -21.75 0.25
N ALA A 351 -7.02 -21.07 0.77
CA ALA A 351 -7.04 -19.63 1.05
C ALA A 351 -5.95 -18.90 0.25
N GLU A 352 -6.06 -18.91 -1.07
CA GLU A 352 -5.08 -18.29 -1.96
C GLU A 352 -5.68 -17.07 -2.66
N GLY A 353 -5.20 -15.88 -2.30
CA GLY A 353 -5.65 -14.61 -2.91
C GLY A 353 -7.01 -14.15 -2.39
N GLU A 354 -7.74 -13.45 -3.25
CA GLU A 354 -8.98 -12.73 -2.89
C GLU A 354 -10.23 -13.63 -2.80
N TRP A 355 -10.14 -14.87 -3.31
CA TRP A 355 -11.24 -15.85 -3.32
C TRP A 355 -10.77 -17.15 -2.69
N TRP A 356 -11.48 -17.58 -1.65
CA TRP A 356 -11.20 -18.81 -0.95
C TRP A 356 -12.14 -19.89 -1.42
N GLU A 357 -11.63 -21.11 -1.54
CA GLU A 357 -12.46 -22.27 -1.83
C GLU A 357 -13.00 -22.83 -0.52
N ALA A 358 -14.32 -22.84 -0.36
CA ALA A 358 -14.97 -23.31 0.85
C ALA A 358 -16.16 -24.22 0.54
N GLN A 359 -16.57 -25.00 1.55
CA GLN A 359 -17.70 -25.90 1.48
C GLN A 359 -18.70 -25.60 2.59
N HIS A 360 -19.98 -25.51 2.22
CA HIS A 360 -21.11 -25.39 3.14
C HIS A 360 -22.14 -26.48 2.82
N GLY A 361 -22.32 -27.44 3.76
CA GLY A 361 -23.11 -28.64 3.53
C GLY A 361 -22.55 -29.50 2.37
N ASN A 362 -23.36 -29.72 1.33
CA ASN A 362 -22.97 -30.50 0.15
C ASN A 362 -22.46 -29.65 -1.02
N HIS A 363 -22.40 -28.32 -0.89
CA HIS A 363 -21.97 -27.42 -1.96
C HIS A 363 -20.60 -26.85 -1.65
N ARG A 364 -19.69 -26.91 -2.63
CA ARG A 364 -18.34 -26.37 -2.58
C ARG A 364 -18.19 -25.34 -3.68
N GLY A 365 -17.59 -24.20 -3.37
CA GLY A 365 -17.43 -23.10 -4.31
C GLY A 365 -16.56 -21.99 -3.74
N LEU A 366 -16.41 -20.93 -4.50
CA LEU A 366 -15.60 -19.77 -4.12
C LEU A 366 -16.40 -18.79 -3.28
N VAL A 367 -15.74 -18.22 -2.27
CA VAL A 367 -16.25 -17.15 -1.42
C VAL A 367 -15.16 -16.07 -1.27
N PRO A 368 -15.50 -14.77 -1.32
CA PRO A 368 -14.50 -13.72 -1.12
C PRO A 368 -13.86 -13.84 0.27
N TYR A 369 -12.55 -13.66 0.36
CA TYR A 369 -11.82 -13.89 1.62
C TYR A 369 -12.33 -13.00 2.76
N ASN A 370 -12.76 -11.77 2.47
CA ASN A 370 -13.26 -10.80 3.43
C ASN A 370 -14.68 -11.13 3.94
N TYR A 371 -15.34 -12.14 3.39
CA TYR A 371 -16.65 -12.62 3.83
C TYR A 371 -16.55 -13.79 4.80
N VAL A 372 -15.34 -14.32 5.04
CA VAL A 372 -15.13 -15.52 5.83
C VAL A 372 -13.93 -15.36 6.76
N GLN A 373 -14.10 -15.76 8.01
CA GLN A 373 -13.04 -15.80 9.01
C GLN A 373 -12.62 -17.25 9.22
N MET A 374 -11.35 -17.57 9.02
CA MET A 374 -10.79 -18.87 9.39
C MET A 374 -10.70 -18.98 10.92
N LEU A 375 -11.15 -20.11 11.49
CA LEU A 375 -11.24 -20.35 12.93
C LEU A 375 -10.05 -21.14 13.49
#